data_AF-R4G732-F1
#
_entry.id   AF-R4G732-F1
#
_cell.length_a   1.000
_cell.length_b   1.000
_cell.length_c   1.000
_cell.angle_alpha   90.00
_cell.angle_beta   90.00
_cell.angle_gamma   90.00
#
_symmetry.space_group_name_H-M   'P 1'
#
loop_
_entity.id
_entity.type
_entity.pdbx_description
1 polymer ?
#
loop_
_entity_poly.entity_id
_entity_poly.type
_entity_poly.pdbx_seq_one_letter_code
_entity_poly.pdbx_strand_id
1 'polypeptide(L)' 'MKRRKHSKEFKLQVVKEALEVGNKALVARRYELSPNLVQRWVKAYEEEN' A
#
# COMPACT_ATOMS: atom_id res chain seq x y z
N MET A 1 1.64 2.34 21.53
CA MET A 1 0.89 2.35 20.26
C MET A 1 0.95 0.96 19.63
N LYS A 2 -0.17 0.24 19.44
CA LYS A 2 -0.17 -1.10 18.82
C LYS A 2 0.10 -0.96 17.32
N ARG A 3 1.15 -1.61 16.80
CA ARG A 3 1.38 -1.70 15.35
C ARG A 3 0.24 -2.51 14.73
N ARG A 4 -0.62 -1.87 13.94
CA ARG A 4 -1.59 -2.59 13.09
C ARG A 4 -0.79 -3.46 12.13
N LYS A 5 -0.93 -4.78 12.25
CA LYS A 5 -0.36 -5.73 11.29
C LYS A 5 -1.36 -5.89 10.16
N HIS A 6 -0.97 -5.48 8.96
CA HIS A 6 -1.71 -5.78 7.75
C HIS A 6 -1.24 -7.14 7.21
N SER A 7 -2.18 -7.99 6.82
CA SER A 7 -1.91 -9.26 6.14
C SER A 7 -1.16 -9.03 4.82
N LYS A 8 -0.34 -9.99 4.38
CA LYS A 8 0.42 -9.90 3.12
C LYS A 8 -0.51 -9.67 1.92
N GLU A 9 -1.62 -10.39 1.89
CA GLU A 9 -2.62 -10.33 0.82
C GLU A 9 -3.24 -8.92 0.69
N PHE A 10 -3.59 -8.31 1.82
CA PHE A 10 -4.08 -6.93 1.86
C PHE A 10 -3.05 -5.92 1.33
N LYS A 11 -1.77 -6.07 1.72
CA LYS A 11 -0.70 -5.20 1.21
C LYS A 11 -0.56 -5.34 -0.31
N LEU A 12 -0.60 -6.57 -0.82
CA LEU A 12 -0.52 -6.84 -2.26
C LEU A 12 -1.68 -6.23 -3.02
N GLN A 13 -2.91 -6.35 -2.51
CA GLN A 13 -4.09 -5.71 -3.11
C GLN A 13 -3.91 -4.19 -3.20
N VAL A 14 -3.53 -3.54 -2.09
CA VAL A 14 -3.33 -2.08 -2.03
C VAL A 14 -2.22 -1.63 -2.97
N VAL A 15 -1.11 -2.38 -3.06
CA VAL A 15 0.01 -2.05 -3.95
C VAL A 15 -0.38 -2.20 -5.42
N LYS A 16 -1.06 -3.28 -5.79
CA LYS A 16 -1.53 -3.48 -7.17
C LYS A 16 -2.46 -2.37 -7.60
N GLU A 17 -3.47 -2.05 -6.78
CA GLU A 17 -4.39 -0.95 -7.08
C GLU A 17 -3.66 0.40 -7.19
N ALA A 18 -2.67 0.65 -6.32
CA ALA A 18 -1.86 1.88 -6.39
C ALA A 18 -1.00 1.98 -7.65
N LEU A 19 -0.54 0.86 -8.19
CA LEU A 19 0.21 0.78 -9.46
C LEU A 19 -0.74 0.95 -10.66
N GLU A 20 -1.90 0.28 -10.65
CA GLU A 20 -2.90 0.36 -11.73
C GLU A 20 -3.53 1.75 -11.85
N VAL A 21 -3.92 2.36 -10.72
CA VAL A 21 -4.53 3.69 -10.69
C VAL A 21 -3.48 4.80 -10.89
N GLY A 22 -2.22 4.51 -10.58
CA GLY A 22 -1.12 5.49 -10.60
C GLY A 22 -1.21 6.56 -9.51
N ASN A 23 -2.23 6.52 -8.64
CA ASN A 23 -2.45 7.51 -7.58
C ASN A 23 -2.45 6.87 -6.18
N LYS A 24 -1.25 6.80 -5.59
CA LYS A 24 -0.99 6.22 -4.26
C LYS A 24 -1.77 6.93 -3.14
N ALA A 25 -2.00 8.23 -3.25
CA ALA A 25 -2.71 9.00 -2.22
C ALA A 25 -4.22 8.74 -2.23
N LEU A 26 -4.80 8.58 -3.42
CA LEU A 26 -6.21 8.21 -3.57
C LEU A 26 -6.46 6.82 -2.99
N VAL A 27 -5.62 5.84 -3.35
CA VAL A 27 -5.72 4.47 -2.85
C VAL A 27 -5.54 4.45 -1.33
N ALA A 28 -4.56 5.17 -0.79
CA ALA A 28 -4.38 5.28 0.65
C ALA A 28 -5.65 5.77 1.36
N ARG A 29 -6.33 6.80 0.82
CA ARG A 29 -7.60 7.30 1.40
C ARG A 29 -8.72 6.27 1.37
N ARG A 30 -8.86 5.49 0.30
CA ARG A 30 -9.90 4.44 0.18
C ARG A 30 -9.78 3.37 1.27
N TYR A 31 -8.55 3.02 1.63
CA TYR A 31 -8.25 2.00 2.63
C TYR A 31 -7.97 2.59 4.03
N GLU A 32 -8.23 3.88 4.24
CA GLU A 32 -7.93 4.60 5.49
C GLU A 32 -6.47 4.45 5.95
N LEU A 33 -5.55 4.42 4.98
CA LEU A 33 -4.11 4.31 5.16
C LEU A 33 -3.43 5.65 4.97
N SER A 34 -2.22 5.76 5.51
CA SER A 34 -1.34 6.88 5.20
C SER A 34 -0.71 6.69 3.81
N PRO A 35 -0.62 7.75 2.97
CA PRO A 35 0.01 7.66 1.65
C PRO A 35 1.48 7.21 1.73
N ASN A 36 2.19 7.61 2.79
CA ASN A 36 3.57 7.17 3.05
C ASN A 36 3.68 5.67 3.32
N LEU A 37 2.64 5.05 3.88
CA LEU A 37 2.58 3.60 4.12
C LEU A 37 2.42 2.85 2.80
N VAL A 38 1.50 3.30 1.94
CA VAL A 38 1.29 2.73 0.61
C VAL A 38 2.57 2.88 -0.23
N GLN A 39 3.23 4.04 -0.20
CA GLN A 39 4.49 4.24 -0.90
C GLN A 39 5.59 3.27 -0.45
N ARG A 40 5.71 3.00 0.86
CA ARG A 40 6.65 2.00 1.37
C ARG A 40 6.33 0.59 0.89
N TRP A 41 5.06 0.22 0.80
CA TRP A 41 4.67 -1.11 0.30
C TRP A 41 4.91 -1.25 -1.20
N VAL A 42 4.62 -0.20 -1.98
CA VAL A 42 4.92 -0.18 -3.42
C VAL A 42 6.42 -0.36 -3.64
N LYS A 43 7.25 0.43 -2.94
CA LYS A 43 8.70 0.28 -3.04
C LYS A 43 9.19 -1.12 -2.67
N ALA A 44 8.69 -1.68 -1.56
CA ALA A 44 9.06 -3.03 -1.15
C ALA A 44 8.63 -4.10 -2.16
N TYR A 45 7.52 -3.88 -2.88
CA TYR A 45 7.05 -4.78 -3.94
C TYR A 45 7.91 -4.66 -5.22
N GLU A 46 8.37 -3.45 -5.55
CA GLU A 46 9.31 -3.20 -6.65
C GLU A 46 10.71 -3.72 -6.37
N GLU A 47 11.15 -3.76 -5.11
CA GLU A 47 12.46 -4.35 -4.71
C GLU A 47 12.42 -5.89 -4.66
N GLU A 48 11.24 -6.50 -4.54
CA GLU A 48 11.05 -7.96 -4.47
C GLU A 48 10.66 -8.59 -5.82
N ASN A 49 10.42 -7.77 -6.86
CA ASN A 49 10.27 -8.21 -8.27
C ASN A 49 11.50 -7.81 -9.10
#